data_AF-A0AAN5I0E9-F1
#
_entry.id   AF-A0AAN5I0E9-F1
#
_cell.length_a   1.000
_cell.length_b   1.000
_cell.length_c   1.000
_cell.angle_alpha   90.00
_cell.angle_beta   90.00
_cell.angle_gamma   90.00
#
_symmetry.space_group_name_H-M   'P 1'
#
loop_
_entity.id
_entity.type
_entity.pdbx_description
1 polymer ?
#
loop_
_entity_poly.entity_id
_entity_poly.type
_entity_poly.pdbx_seq_one_letter_code
_entity_poly.pdbx_strand_id
1 'polypeptide(L)'
;IFLHFSPFVISGHLGMVIILILCVFASSFAGVLSFYTPVERLMFFDHLFERTIHNGTVKHKWMEFEGNLYFWNTSNHSKHYKFCEHRISDSRFTDVSLNGSHVSSIFLQCVKSLECCELKCCEKASLATILVRYSLLAIIFFAIFICTFECLRFSTVKILSKLRQDDECQLVVSTIDGGYLNPEVDVPSDKVTETTAEKRRLLMKKYESLHEAVEHRNILSEAAVPLCSPIAEEPLVLPPSSPANWHLRQMTRV
;
A
#
# COMPACT_ATOMS: atom_id res chain seq x y z
N ILE A 1 32.19 9.06 13.59
CA ILE A 1 31.35 7.84 13.65
C ILE A 1 30.45 7.86 12.42
N PHE A 2 30.86 7.16 11.36
CA PHE A 2 30.09 7.02 10.12
C PHE A 2 28.99 5.98 10.37
N LEU A 3 27.74 6.43 10.54
CA LEU A 3 26.59 5.52 10.51
C LEU A 3 26.35 5.12 9.06
N HIS A 4 26.94 3.98 8.68
CA HIS A 4 26.56 3.22 7.50
C HIS A 4 25.12 2.72 7.70
N PHE A 5 24.15 3.56 7.33
CA PHE A 5 22.79 3.10 7.13
C PHE A 5 22.79 2.24 5.87
N SER A 6 22.55 0.94 6.01
CA SER A 6 22.23 0.08 4.87
C SER A 6 20.78 0.36 4.44
N PRO A 7 20.53 1.08 3.33
CA PRO A 7 19.17 1.27 2.79
C PRO A 7 18.53 -0.04 2.31
N PHE A 8 19.27 -1.14 2.31
CA PHE A 8 18.85 -2.43 1.77
C PHE A 8 17.78 -3.16 2.59
N VAL A 9 17.68 -2.94 3.91
CA VAL A 9 16.75 -3.75 4.74
C VAL A 9 15.30 -3.23 4.65
N ILE A 10 15.11 -1.92 4.46
CA ILE A 10 13.76 -1.33 4.27
C ILE A 10 13.23 -1.63 2.85
N SER A 11 14.13 -1.78 1.87
CA SER A 11 13.76 -2.17 0.50
C SER A 11 13.20 -3.59 0.39
N GLY A 12 13.63 -4.52 1.25
CA GLY A 12 13.20 -5.92 1.18
C GLY A 12 11.73 -6.13 1.59
N HIS A 13 11.30 -5.49 2.67
CA HIS A 13 9.92 -5.65 3.17
C HIS A 13 8.89 -4.95 2.29
N LEU A 14 9.20 -3.76 1.76
CA LEU A 14 8.31 -3.07 0.84
C LEU A 14 8.14 -3.86 -0.47
N GLY A 15 9.24 -4.44 -0.99
CA GLY A 15 9.21 -5.30 -2.17
C GLY A 15 8.32 -6.54 -1.97
N MET A 16 8.45 -7.20 -0.82
CA MET A 16 7.61 -8.35 -0.47
C MET A 16 6.12 -8.00 -0.39
N VAL A 17 5.76 -6.86 0.20
CA VAL A 17 4.36 -6.40 0.29
C VAL A 17 3.81 -6.09 -1.11
N ILE A 18 4.57 -5.40 -1.96
CA ILE A 18 4.16 -5.10 -3.34
C ILE A 18 3.95 -6.38 -4.14
N ILE A 19 4.86 -7.36 -4.04
CA ILE A 19 4.71 -8.66 -4.70
C ILE A 19 3.47 -9.39 -4.20
N LEU A 20 3.19 -9.36 -2.89
CA LEU A 20 2.00 -9.98 -2.31
C LEU A 20 0.71 -9.32 -2.82
N ILE A 21 0.68 -7.99 -2.88
CA ILE A 21 -0.44 -7.24 -3.48
C ILE A 21 -0.61 -7.62 -4.94
N LEU A 22 0.46 -7.62 -5.74
CA LEU A 22 0.39 -7.97 -7.16
C LEU A 22 -0.07 -9.42 -7.38
N CYS A 23 0.38 -10.37 -6.56
CA CYS A 23 -0.08 -11.77 -6.61
C CYS A 23 -1.56 -11.90 -6.21
N VAL A 24 -2.02 -11.15 -5.21
CA VAL A 24 -3.43 -11.12 -4.80
C VAL A 24 -4.30 -10.48 -5.89
N PHE A 25 -3.84 -9.41 -6.54
CA PHE A 25 -4.51 -8.81 -7.68
C PHE A 25 -4.51 -9.75 -8.90
N ALA A 26 -3.39 -10.38 -9.23
CA ALA A 26 -3.29 -11.31 -10.36
C ALA A 26 -4.17 -12.57 -10.16
N SER A 27 -4.22 -13.12 -8.94
CA SER A 27 -5.14 -14.22 -8.61
C SER A 27 -6.59 -13.78 -8.49
N SER A 28 -6.84 -12.51 -8.15
CA SER A 28 -8.18 -11.90 -8.18
C SER A 28 -8.67 -11.59 -9.62
N PHE A 29 -7.70 -11.40 -10.50
CA PHE A 29 -7.72 -11.47 -11.95
C PHE A 29 -8.60 -12.55 -12.61
N ALA A 30 -8.11 -13.78 -12.40
CA ALA A 30 -8.30 -14.90 -13.32
C ALA A 30 -9.69 -15.54 -13.30
N GLY A 31 -10.56 -15.15 -12.35
CA GLY A 31 -11.86 -15.81 -12.14
C GLY A 31 -13.08 -14.93 -12.40
N VAL A 32 -12.92 -13.60 -12.47
CA VAL A 32 -14.06 -12.68 -12.70
C VAL A 32 -14.05 -12.12 -14.11
N LEU A 33 -12.91 -12.19 -14.79
CA LEU A 33 -12.78 -11.69 -16.14
C LEU A 33 -12.61 -12.84 -17.13
N SER A 34 -13.66 -13.64 -17.34
CA SER A 34 -13.79 -14.37 -18.61
C SER A 34 -14.20 -13.38 -19.71
N PHE A 35 -13.47 -12.28 -19.85
CA PHE A 35 -13.59 -11.40 -20.99
C PHE A 35 -12.78 -12.09 -22.07
N TYR A 36 -13.47 -12.51 -23.13
CA TYR A 36 -12.77 -12.88 -24.35
C TYR A 36 -11.83 -11.73 -24.69
N THR A 37 -10.56 -12.05 -24.87
CA THR A 37 -9.65 -11.08 -25.46
C THR A 37 -10.21 -10.72 -26.84
N PRO A 38 -10.04 -9.47 -27.32
CA PRO A 38 -10.50 -9.09 -28.65
C PRO A 38 -10.03 -10.06 -29.76
N VAL A 39 -8.87 -10.68 -29.56
CA VAL A 39 -8.27 -11.69 -30.44
C VAL A 39 -9.08 -13.00 -30.45
N GLU A 40 -9.39 -13.58 -29.28
CA GLU A 40 -10.18 -14.82 -29.22
C GLU A 40 -11.59 -14.61 -29.80
N ARG A 41 -12.17 -13.43 -29.58
CA ARG A 41 -13.48 -13.08 -30.17
C ARG A 41 -13.41 -13.03 -31.70
N LEU A 42 -12.32 -12.51 -32.25
CA LEU A 42 -12.09 -12.52 -33.70
C LEU A 42 -11.96 -13.95 -34.22
N MET A 43 -11.14 -14.80 -33.58
CA MET A 43 -10.97 -16.21 -33.97
C MET A 43 -12.31 -16.98 -33.93
N PHE A 44 -13.13 -16.73 -32.91
CA PHE A 44 -14.48 -17.32 -32.83
C PHE A 44 -15.33 -16.94 -34.03
N PHE A 45 -15.38 -15.65 -34.40
CA PHE A 45 -16.18 -15.20 -35.54
C PHE A 45 -15.64 -15.69 -36.88
N ASP A 46 -14.32 -15.79 -37.02
CA ASP A 46 -13.68 -16.36 -38.21
C ASP A 46 -14.10 -17.83 -38.39
N HIS A 47 -14.02 -18.62 -37.32
CA HIS A 47 -14.47 -20.01 -37.34
C HIS A 47 -15.97 -20.15 -37.55
N LEU A 48 -16.78 -19.28 -36.93
CA LEU A 48 -18.23 -19.26 -37.13
C LEU A 48 -18.57 -18.99 -38.60
N PHE A 49 -17.92 -18.00 -39.19
CA PHE A 49 -18.14 -17.64 -40.58
C PHE A 49 -17.72 -18.77 -41.53
N GLU A 50 -16.48 -19.26 -41.40
CA GLU A 50 -15.93 -20.31 -42.25
C GLU A 50 -16.74 -21.61 -42.20
N ARG A 51 -17.16 -22.04 -41.00
CA ARG A 51 -17.79 -23.36 -40.82
C ARG A 51 -19.28 -23.38 -41.09
N THR A 52 -19.97 -22.26 -40.92
CA THR A 52 -21.44 -22.28 -40.94
C THR A 52 -22.07 -21.47 -42.07
N ILE A 53 -21.32 -20.58 -42.69
CA ILE A 53 -21.81 -19.66 -43.73
C ILE A 53 -21.20 -20.02 -45.07
N HIS A 54 -22.05 -20.14 -46.09
CA HIS A 54 -21.62 -20.31 -47.47
C HIS A 54 -22.42 -19.39 -48.38
N ASN A 55 -21.74 -18.53 -49.14
CA ASN A 55 -22.34 -17.52 -50.02
C ASN A 55 -23.41 -16.67 -49.31
N GLY A 56 -23.12 -16.16 -48.10
CA GLY A 56 -24.05 -15.32 -47.34
C GLY A 56 -25.27 -16.06 -46.74
N THR A 57 -25.33 -17.38 -46.87
CA THR A 57 -26.41 -18.19 -46.29
C THR A 57 -25.86 -19.14 -45.23
N VAL A 58 -26.55 -19.22 -44.10
CA VAL A 58 -26.24 -20.20 -43.05
C VAL A 58 -26.59 -21.61 -43.54
N LYS A 59 -25.57 -22.45 -43.74
CA LYS A 59 -25.73 -23.86 -44.13
C LYS A 59 -25.82 -24.78 -42.93
N HIS A 60 -24.96 -24.56 -41.93
CA HIS A 60 -24.95 -25.35 -40.69
C HIS A 60 -25.63 -24.57 -39.57
N LYS A 61 -26.72 -25.11 -39.02
CA LYS A 61 -27.52 -24.42 -37.99
C LYS A 61 -26.83 -24.34 -36.63
N TRP A 62 -25.74 -25.08 -36.44
CA TRP A 62 -24.98 -25.14 -35.20
C TRP A 62 -23.49 -25.32 -35.48
N MET A 63 -22.66 -24.96 -34.50
CA MET A 63 -21.24 -25.29 -34.48
C MET A 63 -20.76 -25.59 -33.06
N GLU A 64 -19.69 -26.39 -32.97
CA GLU A 64 -18.95 -26.59 -31.72
C GLU A 64 -17.65 -25.79 -31.76
N PHE A 65 -17.39 -25.02 -30.71
CA PHE A 65 -16.15 -24.25 -30.53
C PHE A 65 -15.71 -24.33 -29.06
N GLU A 66 -14.48 -24.79 -28.82
CA GLU A 66 -13.93 -25.01 -27.48
C GLU A 66 -14.86 -25.82 -26.54
N GLY A 67 -15.52 -26.85 -27.08
CA GLY A 67 -16.44 -27.71 -26.32
C GLY A 67 -17.81 -27.07 -26.01
N ASN A 68 -18.08 -25.88 -26.52
CA ASN A 68 -19.38 -25.21 -26.39
C ASN A 68 -20.18 -25.30 -27.70
N LEU A 69 -21.49 -25.48 -27.58
CA LEU A 69 -22.41 -25.56 -28.73
C LEU A 69 -23.11 -24.22 -28.98
N TYR A 70 -22.98 -23.72 -30.20
CA TYR A 70 -23.58 -22.48 -30.67
C TYR A 70 -24.60 -22.76 -31.75
N PHE A 71 -25.72 -22.03 -31.74
CA PHE A 71 -26.85 -22.22 -32.63
C PHE A 71 -27.27 -20.90 -33.26
N TRP A 72 -27.65 -20.94 -34.53
CA TRP A 72 -28.20 -19.80 -35.25
C TRP A 72 -29.70 -19.55 -34.96
N ASN A 73 -30.37 -20.51 -34.32
CA ASN A 73 -31.78 -20.41 -33.95
C ASN A 73 -32.07 -21.28 -32.71
N THR A 74 -32.93 -20.81 -31.81
CA THR A 74 -33.33 -21.47 -30.56
C THR A 74 -34.56 -22.36 -30.67
N SER A 75 -35.06 -22.64 -31.88
CA SER A 75 -36.33 -23.34 -32.11
C SER A 75 -36.48 -24.71 -31.40
N ASN A 76 -35.41 -25.26 -30.83
CA ASN A 76 -35.42 -26.48 -30.03
C ASN A 76 -35.10 -26.19 -28.55
N HIS A 77 -36.09 -25.64 -27.83
CA HIS A 77 -35.95 -25.38 -26.38
C HIS A 77 -36.05 -26.69 -25.58
N SER A 78 -34.90 -27.19 -25.12
CA SER A 78 -34.88 -28.27 -24.11
C SER A 78 -34.97 -27.69 -22.69
N LYS A 79 -35.76 -28.35 -21.83
CA LYS A 79 -35.97 -27.94 -20.42
C LYS A 79 -34.68 -27.98 -19.57
N HIS A 80 -33.61 -28.62 -20.02
CA HIS A 80 -32.36 -28.77 -19.25
C HIS A 80 -31.33 -27.68 -19.55
N TYR A 81 -31.52 -26.93 -20.62
CA TYR A 81 -30.54 -25.97 -21.10
C TYR A 81 -31.10 -24.55 -21.05
N LYS A 82 -30.20 -23.59 -20.90
CA LYS A 82 -30.43 -22.16 -21.07
C LYS A 82 -29.67 -21.74 -22.33
N PHE A 83 -30.31 -20.92 -23.16
CA PHE A 83 -29.65 -20.32 -24.31
C PHE A 83 -29.25 -18.89 -23.98
N CYS A 84 -27.99 -18.57 -24.22
CA CYS A 84 -27.41 -17.25 -24.06
C CYS A 84 -27.38 -16.58 -25.43
N GLU A 85 -28.13 -15.50 -25.61
CA GLU A 85 -28.13 -14.75 -26.86
C GLU A 85 -26.93 -13.80 -26.91
N HIS A 86 -26.15 -13.90 -27.98
CA HIS A 86 -25.03 -13.02 -28.26
C HIS A 86 -25.28 -12.26 -29.55
N ARG A 87 -25.42 -10.95 -29.45
CA ARG A 87 -25.54 -10.08 -30.62
C ARG A 87 -24.24 -10.09 -31.42
N ILE A 88 -24.38 -10.28 -32.72
CA ILE A 88 -23.27 -10.22 -33.65
C ILE A 88 -23.13 -8.77 -34.09
N SER A 89 -22.04 -8.13 -33.68
CA SER A 89 -21.73 -6.75 -34.01
C SER A 89 -20.71 -6.61 -35.15
N ASP A 90 -20.35 -7.73 -35.79
CA ASP A 90 -19.35 -7.77 -36.85
C ASP A 90 -20.01 -7.51 -38.22
N SER A 91 -19.51 -6.51 -38.94
CA SER A 91 -20.00 -6.09 -40.26
C SER A 91 -19.99 -7.20 -41.32
N ARG A 92 -19.19 -8.25 -41.13
CA ARG A 92 -19.15 -9.40 -42.05
C ARG A 92 -20.46 -10.19 -42.07
N PHE A 93 -21.28 -10.03 -41.04
CA PHE A 93 -22.54 -10.75 -40.89
C PHE A 93 -23.76 -9.94 -41.37
N THR A 94 -23.58 -8.71 -41.85
CA THR A 94 -24.68 -7.82 -42.26
C THR A 94 -25.51 -8.36 -43.42
N ASP A 95 -24.93 -9.22 -44.28
CA ASP A 95 -25.65 -9.84 -45.41
C ASP A 95 -25.94 -11.33 -45.17
N VAL A 96 -25.79 -11.81 -43.92
CA VAL A 96 -25.97 -13.23 -43.60
C VAL A 96 -27.43 -13.52 -43.27
N SER A 97 -27.99 -14.51 -43.97
CA SER A 97 -29.37 -14.94 -43.79
C SER A 97 -29.51 -16.42 -43.43
N LEU A 98 -30.51 -16.72 -42.61
CA LEU A 98 -30.97 -18.05 -42.28
C LEU A 98 -32.43 -18.18 -42.73
N ASN A 99 -32.70 -19.06 -43.70
CA ASN A 99 -34.03 -19.26 -44.28
C ASN A 99 -34.68 -17.97 -44.80
N GLY A 100 -33.89 -17.04 -45.35
CA GLY A 100 -34.36 -15.75 -45.87
C GLY A 100 -34.51 -14.63 -44.83
N SER A 101 -34.34 -14.93 -43.53
CA SER A 101 -34.31 -13.92 -42.48
C SER A 101 -32.88 -13.52 -42.15
N HIS A 102 -32.61 -12.22 -42.03
CA HIS A 102 -31.32 -11.70 -41.59
C HIS A 102 -31.00 -12.17 -40.16
N VAL A 103 -29.75 -12.56 -39.91
CA VAL A 103 -29.32 -13.08 -38.61
C VAL A 103 -28.51 -12.03 -37.85
N SER A 104 -28.99 -11.64 -36.66
CA SER A 104 -28.36 -10.62 -35.82
C SER A 104 -27.76 -11.17 -34.52
N SER A 105 -28.00 -12.43 -34.20
CA SER A 105 -27.51 -13.06 -32.97
C SER A 105 -27.18 -14.54 -33.16
N ILE A 106 -26.29 -15.02 -32.30
CA ILE A 106 -25.94 -16.43 -32.13
C ILE A 106 -26.29 -16.85 -30.70
N PHE A 107 -26.73 -18.09 -30.52
CA PHE A 107 -27.18 -18.60 -29.23
C PHE A 107 -26.23 -19.67 -28.71
N LEU A 108 -25.60 -19.42 -27.57
CA LEU A 108 -24.80 -20.40 -26.86
C LEU A 108 -25.69 -21.28 -25.97
N GLN A 109 -25.53 -22.59 -26.03
CA GLN A 109 -26.23 -23.53 -25.17
C GLN A 109 -25.45 -23.81 -23.88
N CYS A 110 -26.00 -23.42 -22.73
CA CYS A 110 -25.45 -23.69 -21.42
C CYS A 110 -26.37 -24.60 -20.59
N VAL A 111 -25.80 -25.38 -19.67
CA VAL A 111 -26.57 -26.07 -18.64
C VAL A 111 -27.24 -25.04 -17.73
N LYS A 112 -28.47 -25.27 -17.28
CA LYS A 112 -29.20 -24.33 -16.42
C LYS A 112 -28.50 -23.93 -15.11
N SER A 113 -27.57 -24.76 -14.62
CA SER A 113 -26.74 -24.45 -13.44
C SER A 113 -25.62 -23.45 -13.72
N LEU A 114 -25.32 -23.20 -15.00
CA LEU A 114 -24.27 -22.30 -15.47
C LEU A 114 -24.87 -20.94 -15.89
N GLU A 115 -24.05 -19.90 -15.79
CA GLU A 115 -24.38 -18.54 -16.23
C GLU A 115 -23.70 -18.21 -17.57
N CYS A 116 -24.27 -17.21 -18.24
CA CYS A 116 -23.77 -16.74 -19.54
C CYS A 116 -22.65 -15.73 -19.31
N CYS A 117 -21.41 -16.09 -19.64
CA CYS A 117 -20.25 -15.22 -19.58
C CYS A 117 -19.74 -14.94 -20.99
N GLU A 118 -20.27 -13.88 -21.62
CA GLU A 118 -19.95 -13.59 -23.02
C GLU A 118 -20.10 -14.86 -23.87
N LEU A 119 -19.09 -15.28 -24.63
CA LEU A 119 -19.17 -16.46 -25.50
C LEU A 119 -18.94 -17.81 -24.77
N LYS A 120 -18.89 -17.88 -23.43
CA LYS A 120 -18.71 -19.14 -22.67
C LYS A 120 -19.76 -19.35 -21.59
N CYS A 121 -19.96 -20.61 -21.20
CA CYS A 121 -20.74 -20.96 -20.02
C CYS A 121 -19.83 -20.93 -18.79
N CYS A 122 -20.11 -20.06 -17.83
CA CYS A 122 -19.40 -20.05 -16.55
C CYS A 122 -20.17 -20.81 -15.49
N GLU A 123 -19.46 -21.40 -14.54
CA GLU A 123 -20.09 -21.70 -13.25
C GLU A 123 -20.64 -20.42 -12.66
N LYS A 124 -21.88 -20.50 -12.16
CA LYS A 124 -22.48 -19.41 -11.41
C LYS A 124 -21.54 -19.11 -10.25
N ALA A 125 -20.83 -17.99 -10.32
CA ALA A 125 -20.04 -17.53 -9.20
C ALA A 125 -21.03 -17.32 -8.05
N SER A 126 -21.01 -18.26 -7.09
CA SER A 126 -21.89 -18.14 -5.94
C SER A 126 -21.66 -16.77 -5.33
N LEU A 127 -22.74 -16.06 -5.00
CA LEU A 127 -22.65 -14.77 -4.33
C LEU A 127 -21.77 -14.90 -3.07
N ALA A 128 -21.76 -16.08 -2.43
CA ALA A 128 -20.84 -16.42 -1.35
C ALA A 128 -19.36 -16.38 -1.78
N THR A 129 -18.99 -16.96 -2.92
CA THR A 129 -17.61 -16.93 -3.43
C THR A 129 -17.17 -15.50 -3.75
N ILE A 130 -18.08 -14.70 -4.34
CA ILE A 130 -17.83 -13.28 -4.62
C ILE A 130 -17.60 -12.52 -3.30
N LEU A 131 -18.49 -12.69 -2.31
CA LEU A 131 -18.37 -12.04 -1.01
C LEU A 131 -17.11 -12.46 -0.26
N VAL A 132 -16.77 -13.75 -0.25
CA VAL A 132 -15.54 -14.27 0.38
C VAL A 132 -14.30 -13.68 -0.26
N ARG A 133 -14.30 -13.52 -1.60
CA ARG A 133 -13.17 -12.89 -2.29
C ARG A 133 -13.01 -11.43 -1.92
N TYR A 134 -14.11 -10.66 -1.92
CA TYR A 134 -14.07 -9.24 -1.55
C TYR A 134 -13.75 -9.03 -0.08
N SER A 135 -14.23 -9.89 0.82
CA SER A 135 -13.88 -9.81 2.25
C SER A 135 -12.41 -10.13 2.48
N LEU A 136 -11.86 -11.13 1.79
CA LEU A 136 -10.43 -11.44 1.84
C LEU A 136 -9.57 -10.25 1.35
N LEU A 137 -9.96 -9.64 0.22
CA LEU A 137 -9.29 -8.44 -0.30
C LEU A 137 -9.34 -7.28 0.70
N ALA A 138 -10.49 -7.05 1.34
CA ALA A 138 -10.64 -6.02 2.36
C ALA A 138 -9.75 -6.29 3.58
N ILE A 139 -9.70 -7.53 4.08
CA ILE A 139 -8.84 -7.92 5.22
C ILE A 139 -7.36 -7.68 4.88
N ILE A 140 -6.92 -8.10 3.69
CA ILE A 140 -5.54 -7.88 3.23
C ILE A 140 -5.22 -6.38 3.15
N PHE A 141 -6.14 -5.57 2.61
CA PHE A 141 -5.99 -4.13 2.55
C PHE A 141 -5.86 -3.49 3.94
N PHE A 142 -6.72 -3.87 4.90
CA PHE A 142 -6.63 -3.40 6.28
C PHE A 142 -5.32 -3.81 6.96
N ALA A 143 -4.84 -5.03 6.73
CA ALA A 143 -3.56 -5.48 7.28
C ALA A 143 -2.39 -4.63 6.75
N ILE A 144 -2.35 -4.36 5.44
CA ILE A 144 -1.34 -3.48 4.83
C ILE A 144 -1.44 -2.06 5.39
N PHE A 145 -2.66 -1.54 5.56
CA PHE A 145 -2.88 -0.22 6.13
C PHE A 145 -2.36 -0.12 7.58
N ILE A 146 -2.64 -1.11 8.42
CA ILE A 146 -2.14 -1.14 9.81
C ILE A 146 -0.61 -1.25 9.83
N CYS A 147 -0.03 -2.14 9.03
CA CYS A 147 1.43 -2.28 8.95
C CYS A 147 2.12 -0.99 8.50
N THR A 148 1.59 -0.31 7.49
CA THR A 148 2.14 0.97 7.02
C THR A 148 2.03 2.06 8.08
N PHE A 149 0.91 2.13 8.80
CA PHE A 149 0.73 3.08 9.89
C PHE A 149 1.73 2.85 11.05
N GLU A 150 1.94 1.60 11.47
CA GLU A 150 2.93 1.26 12.50
C GLU A 150 4.37 1.57 12.04
N CYS A 151 4.71 1.28 10.78
CA CYS A 151 6.00 1.66 10.21
C CYS A 151 6.22 3.18 10.20
N LEU A 152 5.19 3.95 9.85
CA LEU A 152 5.23 5.41 9.89
C LEU A 152 5.41 5.90 11.32
N ARG A 153 4.62 5.38 12.27
CA ARG A 153 4.71 5.73 13.69
C ARG A 153 6.12 5.48 14.24
N PHE A 154 6.70 4.30 13.99
CA PHE A 154 8.04 3.95 14.44
C PHE A 154 9.12 4.87 13.83
N SER A 155 8.98 5.19 12.54
CA SER A 155 9.89 6.11 11.85
C SER A 155 9.83 7.51 12.44
N THR A 156 8.64 8.03 12.71
CA THR A 156 8.44 9.37 13.30
C THR A 156 9.03 9.44 14.71
N VAL A 157 8.80 8.42 15.55
CA VAL A 157 9.39 8.37 16.91
C VAL A 157 10.92 8.38 16.84
N LYS A 158 11.51 7.62 15.91
CA LYS A 158 12.97 7.55 15.73
C LYS A 158 13.57 8.86 15.21
N ILE A 159 12.87 9.56 14.32
CA ILE A 159 13.30 10.87 13.82
C ILE A 159 13.24 11.90 14.96
N LEU A 160 12.14 11.91 15.74
CA LEU A 160 11.99 12.81 16.88
C LEU A 160 13.01 12.54 17.99
N SER A 161 13.31 11.28 18.29
CA SER A 161 14.34 10.94 19.28
C SER A 161 15.72 11.42 18.84
N LYS A 162 16.03 11.33 17.54
CA LYS A 162 17.30 11.80 16.98
C LYS A 162 17.40 13.33 17.01
N LEU A 163 16.35 14.03 16.62
CA LEU A 163 16.29 15.50 16.71
C LEU A 163 16.47 15.99 18.15
N ARG A 164 15.82 15.33 19.11
CA ARG A 164 15.98 15.67 20.54
C ARG A 164 17.41 15.47 21.03
N GLN A 165 18.07 14.40 20.59
CA GLN A 165 19.45 14.10 20.97
C GLN A 165 20.45 15.11 20.38
N ASP A 166 20.22 15.57 19.15
CA ASP A 166 21.04 16.60 18.50
C ASP A 166 20.88 17.97 19.19
N ASP A 167 19.65 18.33 19.63
CA ASP A 167 19.37 19.56 20.39
C ASP A 167 20.06 19.55 21.78
N GLU A 168 20.03 18.41 22.49
CA GLU A 168 20.71 18.26 23.79
C GLU A 168 22.24 18.35 23.64
N CYS A 169 22.82 17.80 22.57
CA CYS A 169 24.25 17.92 22.30
C CYS A 169 24.69 19.35 21.93
N GLN A 170 23.88 20.11 21.20
CA GLN A 170 24.21 21.52 20.92
C GLN A 170 24.18 22.39 22.18
N LEU A 171 23.28 22.10 23.12
CA LEU A 171 23.18 22.87 24.37
C LEU A 171 24.42 22.69 25.26
N VAL A 172 24.97 21.46 25.34
CA VAL A 172 26.15 21.14 26.17
C VAL A 172 27.45 21.72 25.61
N VAL A 173 27.57 21.87 24.29
CA VAL A 173 28.75 22.51 23.69
C VAL A 173 28.78 24.02 23.98
N SER A 174 27.61 24.67 24.16
CA SER A 174 27.55 26.10 24.49
C SER A 174 27.92 26.44 25.94
N THR A 175 27.88 25.46 26.86
CA THR A 175 28.14 25.70 28.29
C THR A 175 29.56 25.33 28.72
N ILE A 176 30.31 24.57 27.90
CA ILE A 176 31.67 24.10 28.24
C ILE A 176 32.77 25.07 27.75
N ASP A 177 32.51 25.86 26.70
CA ASP A 177 33.31 27.07 26.48
C ASP A 177 32.83 28.14 27.45
N GLY A 178 33.44 28.15 28.65
CA GLY A 178 33.24 29.11 29.73
C GLY A 178 33.62 30.56 29.39
N GLY A 179 33.13 31.07 28.26
CA GLY A 179 32.96 32.49 28.04
C GLY A 179 31.60 32.89 28.57
N TYR A 180 31.58 33.55 29.74
CA TYR A 180 30.55 34.53 30.01
C TYR A 180 30.53 35.50 28.82
N LEU A 181 29.71 35.23 27.81
CA LEU A 181 29.29 36.22 26.84
C LEU A 181 28.44 37.20 27.63
N ASN A 182 29.11 38.14 28.26
CA ASN A 182 28.54 39.43 28.59
C ASN A 182 27.96 39.94 27.26
N PRO A 183 26.64 40.05 27.08
CA PRO A 183 26.11 40.62 25.86
C PRO A 183 26.55 42.08 25.86
N GLU A 184 27.64 42.36 25.15
CA GLU A 184 27.99 43.71 24.76
C GLU A 184 26.90 44.14 23.78
N VAL A 185 25.84 44.69 24.35
CA VAL A 185 24.78 45.36 23.59
C VAL A 185 25.46 46.60 23.02
N ASP A 186 26.01 46.46 21.83
CA ASP A 186 26.36 47.60 20.99
C ASP A 186 25.06 48.34 20.68
N VAL A 187 24.76 49.30 21.53
CA VAL A 187 23.69 50.27 21.32
C VAL A 187 24.20 51.21 20.22
N PRO A 188 23.65 51.17 19.00
CA PRO A 188 23.96 52.20 18.02
C PRO A 188 23.61 53.56 18.63
N SER A 189 24.63 54.41 18.74
CA SER A 189 24.53 55.77 19.24
C SER A 189 23.90 56.65 18.16
N ASP A 190 22.65 56.35 17.81
CA ASP A 190 21.84 57.27 17.04
C ASP A 190 21.10 58.19 17.99
N LYS A 191 21.42 59.47 17.83
CA LYS A 191 20.89 60.62 18.57
C LYS A 191 19.37 60.68 18.42
N VAL A 192 18.66 60.05 19.34
CA VAL A 192 17.26 60.35 19.60
C VAL A 192 17.17 60.79 21.05
N THR A 193 16.91 62.09 21.24
CA THR A 193 16.51 62.72 22.50
C THR A 193 15.12 62.21 22.89
N GLU A 194 15.03 60.94 23.24
CA GLU A 194 13.89 60.38 23.95
C GLU A 194 14.19 60.39 25.45
N THR A 195 13.21 60.85 26.22
CA THR A 195 13.34 61.04 27.66
C THR A 195 13.76 59.74 28.34
N THR A 196 14.77 59.82 29.21
CA THR A 196 15.45 58.70 29.88
C THR A 196 14.49 57.77 30.63
N ALA A 197 13.30 58.26 30.98
CA ALA A 197 12.25 57.50 31.65
C ALA A 197 11.52 56.53 30.72
N GLU A 198 11.31 56.90 29.46
CA GLU A 198 10.55 56.10 28.50
C GLU A 198 11.39 54.92 27.99
N LYS A 199 12.69 55.15 27.76
CA LYS A 199 13.66 54.09 27.45
C LYS A 199 13.80 53.07 28.58
N ARG A 200 13.74 53.50 29.85
CA ARG A 200 13.73 52.58 31.01
C ARG A 200 12.47 51.73 31.06
N ARG A 201 11.30 52.30 30.79
CA ARG A 201 10.03 51.54 30.75
C ARG A 201 10.04 50.48 29.65
N LEU A 202 10.55 50.81 28.48
CA LEU A 202 10.60 49.89 27.34
C LEU A 202 11.58 48.73 27.58
N LEU A 203 12.72 49.00 28.22
CA LEU A 203 13.66 47.97 28.65
C LEU A 203 13.06 47.05 29.73
N MET A 204 12.39 47.60 30.74
CA MET A 204 11.72 46.79 31.78
C MET A 204 10.69 45.84 31.16
N LYS A 205 9.85 46.35 30.25
CA LYS A 205 8.82 45.55 29.59
C LYS A 205 9.40 44.43 28.72
N LYS A 206 10.57 44.67 28.11
CA LYS A 206 11.30 43.65 27.34
C LYS A 206 11.91 42.58 28.26
N TYR A 207 12.41 42.96 29.44
CA TYR A 207 12.91 42.01 30.44
C TYR A 207 11.80 41.15 31.04
N GLU A 208 10.63 41.72 31.35
CA GLU A 208 9.47 40.96 31.83
C GLU A 208 8.98 39.95 30.79
N SER A 209 8.85 40.37 29.53
CA SER A 209 8.48 39.48 28.42
C SER A 209 9.47 38.33 28.23
N LEU A 210 10.77 38.59 28.40
CA LEU A 210 11.79 37.55 28.29
C LEU A 210 11.72 36.59 29.47
N HIS A 211 11.52 37.11 30.69
CA HIS A 211 11.41 36.30 31.90
C HIS A 211 10.19 35.37 31.84
N GLU A 212 9.03 35.87 31.41
CA GLU A 212 7.80 35.09 31.28
C GLU A 212 7.94 33.97 30.22
N ALA A 213 8.63 34.25 29.10
CA ALA A 213 8.92 33.25 28.08
C ALA A 213 9.90 32.15 28.56
N VAL A 214 10.87 32.51 29.40
CA VAL A 214 11.83 31.56 29.99
C VAL A 214 11.14 30.70 31.05
N GLU A 215 10.33 31.30 31.92
CA GLU A 215 9.61 30.58 32.97
C GLU A 215 8.57 29.62 32.40
N HIS A 216 7.85 30.02 31.34
CA HIS A 216 6.91 29.15 30.64
C HIS A 216 7.59 27.97 29.91
N ARG A 217 8.87 28.12 29.50
CA ARG A 217 9.68 27.00 29.01
C ARG A 217 10.16 26.09 30.13
N ASN A 218 10.56 26.65 31.28
CA ASN A 218 11.12 25.89 32.39
C ASN A 218 10.09 24.95 33.05
N ILE A 219 8.83 25.39 33.14
CA ILE A 219 7.73 24.57 33.70
C ILE A 219 7.40 23.39 32.78
N LEU A 220 7.58 23.52 31.46
CA LEU A 220 7.42 22.42 30.50
C LEU A 220 8.61 21.44 30.51
N SER A 221 9.80 21.89 30.91
CA SER A 221 11.01 21.05 30.96
C SER A 221 11.25 20.37 32.32
N GLU A 222 10.84 20.97 33.44
CA GLU A 222 10.96 20.31 34.76
C GLU A 222 10.01 19.11 34.94
N ALA A 223 8.95 19.00 34.13
CA ALA A 223 8.14 17.79 34.03
C ALA A 223 8.81 16.66 33.22
N ALA A 224 9.97 16.92 32.61
CA ALA A 224 10.73 15.96 31.82
C ALA A 224 12.15 15.84 32.37
N VAL A 225 12.29 15.33 33.60
CA VAL A 225 13.57 14.84 34.14
C VAL A 225 14.12 13.78 33.18
N PRO A 226 15.23 14.03 32.45
CA PRO A 226 15.87 12.99 31.68
C PRO A 226 16.72 12.16 32.66
N LEU A 227 16.25 10.96 32.96
CA LEU A 227 17.09 9.89 33.49
C LEU A 227 18.10 9.51 32.39
N CYS A 228 19.22 10.24 32.32
CA CYS A 228 20.36 9.87 31.50
C CYS A 228 21.54 9.52 32.41
N SER A 229 21.51 8.31 32.98
CA SER A 229 22.75 7.53 33.11
C SER A 229 22.93 6.78 31.80
N PRO A 230 24.00 7.00 31.04
CA PRO A 230 24.32 6.12 29.93
C PRO A 230 24.78 4.80 30.52
N ILE A 231 23.90 3.79 30.53
CA ILE A 231 24.36 2.41 30.55
C ILE A 231 24.96 2.21 29.17
N ALA A 232 26.28 2.38 29.09
CA ALA A 232 27.03 1.86 27.97
C ALA A 232 26.74 0.36 27.92
N GLU A 233 26.03 -0.09 26.89
CA GLU A 233 25.99 -1.50 26.51
C GLU A 233 27.41 -1.86 26.06
N GLU A 234 28.24 -2.17 27.05
CA GLU A 234 29.50 -2.85 26.86
C GLU A 234 29.16 -4.20 26.19
N PRO A 235 29.73 -4.50 25.00
CA PRO A 235 29.48 -5.78 24.37
C PRO A 235 29.91 -6.88 25.33
N LEU A 236 29.02 -7.83 25.62
CA LEU A 236 29.29 -9.03 26.41
C LEU A 236 30.52 -9.76 25.85
N VAL A 237 31.69 -9.42 26.37
CA VAL A 237 32.92 -10.18 26.17
C VAL A 237 32.77 -11.44 27.01
N LEU A 238 32.42 -12.54 26.34
CA LEU A 238 32.44 -13.87 26.94
C LEU A 238 33.83 -14.10 27.56
N PRO A 239 33.91 -14.47 28.85
CA PRO A 239 35.19 -14.78 29.47
C PRO A 239 35.84 -15.96 28.74
N PRO A 240 37.18 -15.99 28.61
CA PRO A 240 37.89 -17.11 28.00
C PRO A 240 37.54 -18.40 28.74
N SER A 241 37.29 -19.47 27.99
CA SER A 241 37.01 -20.81 28.52
C SER A 241 38.13 -21.23 29.47
N SER A 242 37.79 -21.54 30.73
CA SER A 242 38.77 -22.02 31.69
C SER A 242 39.25 -23.44 31.32
N PRO A 243 40.52 -23.78 31.58
CA PRO A 243 40.99 -25.15 31.47
C PRO A 243 40.25 -26.05 32.48
N ALA A 244 39.95 -27.28 32.05
CA ALA A 244 38.90 -28.17 32.56
C ALA A 244 38.96 -28.62 34.04
N ASN A 245 39.78 -28.02 34.92
CA ASN A 245 39.96 -28.48 36.31
C ASN A 245 40.05 -27.35 37.37
N TRP A 246 39.58 -26.14 37.08
CA TRP A 246 39.60 -25.04 38.04
C TRP A 246 38.22 -24.76 38.64
N HIS A 247 38.02 -25.12 39.91
CA HIS A 247 36.85 -24.73 40.70
C HIS A 247 37.11 -23.38 41.39
N LEU A 248 36.59 -22.30 40.81
CA LEU A 248 36.57 -20.98 41.47
C LEU A 248 35.43 -20.93 42.49
N ARG A 249 35.77 -20.91 43.79
CA ARG A 249 34.83 -20.53 44.86
C ARG A 249 34.90 -19.02 45.08
N GLN A 250 33.83 -18.32 44.76
CA GLN A 250 33.66 -16.92 45.11
C GLN A 250 33.39 -16.81 46.62
N MET A 251 34.29 -16.15 47.36
CA MET A 251 34.02 -15.76 48.74
C MET A 251 33.36 -14.39 48.75
N THR A 252 32.08 -14.33 49.12
CA THR A 252 31.42 -13.10 49.52
C THR A 252 31.81 -12.77 50.96
N ARG A 253 32.45 -11.61 51.18
CA ARG A 253 32.66 -11.07 52.54
C ARG A 253 31.30 -10.62 53.10
N VAL A 254 31.01 -11.06 54.32
CA VAL A 254 29.92 -10.56 55.18
C VAL A 254 30.42 -9.32 55.91
#